data_AF-A0A0L0FEI7-F1
#
_entry.id   AF-A0A0L0FEI7-F1
#
_cell.length_a   1.000
_cell.length_b   1.000
_cell.length_c   1.000
_cell.angle_alpha   90.00
_cell.angle_beta   90.00
_cell.angle_gamma   90.00
#
_symmetry.space_group_name_H-M   'P 1'
#
loop_
_entity.id
_entity.type
_entity.pdbx_description
1 polymer ?
#
loop_
_entity_poly.entity_id
_entity_poly.type
_entity_poly.pdbx_seq_one_letter_code
_entity_poly.pdbx_strand_id
1 'polypeptide(L)' 'PFKNKESVASVRQILDGKRALKEFEKASLANLTPKEEGEAKYLVQSLGRVKGDELTNLLDEVNVFQSQM' A
#
# COMPACT_ATOMS: atom_id res chain seq x y z
N PRO A 1 -2.79 9.46 4.81
CA PRO A 1 -2.40 10.24 3.61
C PRO A 1 -1.02 10.91 3.75
N PHE A 2 -0.14 10.67 2.76
CA PHE A 2 1.19 11.25 2.67
C PHE A 2 1.13 12.76 2.39
N LYS A 3 1.85 13.58 3.19
CA LYS A 3 1.86 15.05 3.07
C LYS A 3 3.06 15.59 2.28
N ASN A 4 4.16 14.83 2.21
CA ASN A 4 5.35 15.20 1.43
C ASN A 4 5.27 14.63 0.00
N LYS A 5 5.59 15.47 -1.01
CA LYS A 5 5.69 15.08 -2.42
C LYS A 5 6.75 13.99 -2.66
N GLU A 6 7.85 14.00 -1.91
CA GLU A 6 8.89 12.97 -2.00
C GLU A 6 8.36 11.60 -1.54
N SER A 7 7.72 11.56 -0.37
CA SER A 7 7.07 10.34 0.14
C SER A 7 6.00 9.82 -0.82
N VAL A 8 5.21 10.70 -1.44
CA VAL A 8 4.21 10.31 -2.45
C VAL A 8 4.88 9.66 -3.67
N ALA A 9 5.98 10.22 -4.17
CA ALA A 9 6.71 9.66 -5.30
C ALA A 9 7.31 8.28 -4.97
N SER A 10 7.94 8.13 -3.80
CA SER A 10 8.51 6.87 -3.33
C SER A 10 7.45 5.78 -3.17
N VAL A 11 6.32 6.09 -2.50
CA VAL A 11 5.21 5.15 -2.32
C VAL A 11 4.63 4.72 -3.66
N ARG A 12 4.51 5.65 -4.62
CA ARG A 12 4.03 5.33 -5.96
C ARG A 12 4.97 4.39 -6.70
N GLN A 13 6.29 4.60 -6.62
CA GLN A 13 7.28 3.69 -7.20
C GLN A 13 7.21 2.28 -6.59
N ILE A 14 7.04 2.17 -5.27
CA ILE A 14 6.91 0.88 -4.57
C ILE A 14 5.66 0.13 -5.06
N LEU A 15 4.52 0.82 -5.11
CA LEU A 15 3.26 0.24 -5.57
C LEU A 15 3.30 -0.12 -7.06
N ASP A 16 3.98 0.66 -7.90
CA ASP A 16 4.15 0.36 -9.32
C ASP A 16 5.08 -0.84 -9.57
N GLY A 17 6.03 -1.10 -8.68
CA GLY A 17 6.85 -2.32 -8.69
C GLY A 17 6.04 -3.60 -8.47
N LYS A 18 4.88 -3.53 -7.81
CA LYS A 18 4.00 -4.69 -7.55
C LYS A 18 3.01 -4.89 -8.70
N ARG A 19 3.43 -5.68 -9.70
CA ARG A 19 2.61 -6.06 -10.87
C ARG A 19 1.35 -6.86 -10.53
N ALA A 20 1.34 -7.53 -9.38
CA ALA A 20 0.18 -8.29 -8.92
C ALA A 20 -1.02 -7.37 -8.61
N LEU A 21 -0.80 -6.09 -8.30
CA LEU A 21 -1.83 -5.12 -7.94
C LEU A 21 -2.39 -4.37 -9.15
N LYS A 22 -3.71 -4.20 -9.18
CA LYS A 22 -4.40 -3.35 -10.15
C LYS A 22 -4.23 -1.87 -9.79
N GLU A 23 -4.36 -0.99 -10.77
CA GLU A 23 -4.32 0.48 -10.58
C GLU A 23 -5.23 0.96 -9.43
N PHE A 24 -6.45 0.43 -9.37
CA PHE A 24 -7.39 0.73 -8.28
C PHE A 24 -6.89 0.28 -6.90
N GLU A 25 -6.27 -0.90 -6.82
CA GLU A 25 -5.73 -1.44 -5.57
C GLU A 25 -4.56 -0.59 -5.08
N LYS A 26 -3.66 -0.20 -5.99
CA LYS A 26 -2.54 0.71 -5.69
C LYS A 26 -3.05 2.06 -5.16
N ALA A 27 -4.01 2.68 -5.86
CA ALA A 27 -4.58 3.96 -5.46
C ALA A 27 -5.28 3.88 -4.09
N SER A 28 -5.99 2.77 -3.84
CA SER A 28 -6.69 2.54 -2.57
C SER A 28 -5.71 2.38 -1.42
N LEU A 29 -4.63 1.60 -1.60
CA LEU A 29 -3.58 1.42 -0.59
C LEU A 29 -2.87 2.74 -0.27
N ALA A 30 -2.55 3.54 -1.29
CA ALA A 30 -1.89 4.85 -1.10
C ALA A 30 -2.76 5.86 -0.33
N ASN A 31 -4.09 5.82 -0.53
CA ASN A 31 -5.01 6.76 0.10
C ASN A 31 -5.46 6.32 1.50
N LEU A 32 -5.82 5.05 1.65
CA LEU A 32 -6.37 4.49 2.88
C LEU A 32 -5.28 4.15 3.90
N THR A 33 -4.04 3.91 3.44
CA THR A 33 -2.88 3.64 4.30
C THR A 33 -3.18 2.61 5.41
N PRO A 34 -3.63 1.39 5.06
CA PRO A 34 -3.89 0.35 6.04
C PRO A 34 -2.59 -0.09 6.73
N LYS A 35 -2.68 -0.42 8.02
CA LYS A 35 -1.51 -0.82 8.82
C LYS A 35 -1.22 -2.31 8.75
N GLU A 36 -2.27 -3.10 8.55
CA GLU A 36 -2.20 -4.56 8.59
C GLU A 36 -2.92 -5.17 7.39
N GLU A 37 -2.53 -6.39 7.02
CA GLU A 37 -3.14 -7.15 5.93
C GLU A 37 -4.66 -7.29 6.09
N GLY A 38 -5.12 -7.58 7.31
CA GLY A 38 -6.54 -7.77 7.60
C GLY A 38 -7.36 -6.51 7.32
N GLU A 39 -6.84 -5.35 7.71
CA GLU A 39 -7.45 -4.05 7.41
C GLU A 39 -7.44 -3.76 5.91
N ALA A 40 -6.32 -3.99 5.23
CA ALA A 40 -6.19 -3.77 3.80
C ALA A 40 -7.19 -4.63 3.00
N LYS A 41 -7.34 -5.91 3.35
CA LYS A 41 -8.30 -6.82 2.71
C LYS A 41 -9.75 -6.48 3.06
N TYR A 42 -10.01 -5.99 4.27
CA TYR A 42 -11.34 -5.54 4.67
C TYR A 42 -11.77 -4.29 3.90
N LEU A 43 -10.88 -3.31 3.77
CA LEU A 43 -11.14 -2.06 3.04
C LEU A 43 -11.18 -2.26 1.52
N VAL A 44 -10.28 -3.10 0.99
CA VAL A 44 -10.14 -3.37 -0.44
C VAL A 44 -10.34 -4.86 -0.68
N GLN A 45 -11.61 -5.26 -0.80
CA GLN A 45 -12.01 -6.67 -0.94
C GLN A 45 -11.33 -7.40 -2.12
N SER A 46 -10.92 -6.68 -3.18
CA SER A 46 -10.21 -7.29 -4.31
C SER A 46 -8.80 -7.77 -3.99
N LEU A 47 -8.19 -7.30 -2.88
CA LEU A 47 -6.90 -7.77 -2.37
C LEU A 47 -6.98 -9.17 -1.75
N GLY A 48 -8.17 -9.76 -1.58
CA GLY A 48 -8.33 -11.12 -1.04
C GLY A 48 -7.53 -12.19 -1.80
N ARG A 49 -7.23 -11.96 -3.08
CA ARG A 49 -6.38 -12.83 -3.92
C ARG A 49 -4.88 -12.71 -3.65
N VAL A 50 -4.44 -11.63 -3.01
CA VAL A 50 -3.02 -11.35 -2.72
C VAL A 50 -2.61 -12.15 -1.49
N LYS A 51 -1.44 -12.78 -1.56
CA LYS A 51 -0.89 -13.53 -0.43
C LYS A 51 -0.60 -12.61 0.74
N GLY A 52 -0.88 -13.09 1.95
CA GLY A 52 -0.77 -12.28 3.15
C GLY A 52 0.63 -11.78 3.44
N ASP A 53 1.64 -12.65 3.26
CA ASP A 53 3.04 -12.28 3.44
C ASP A 53 3.50 -11.21 2.45
N GLU A 54 3.05 -11.28 1.19
CA GLU A 54 3.39 -10.29 0.16
C GLU A 54 2.74 -8.94 0.46
N LEU A 55 1.48 -8.96 0.90
CA LEU A 55 0.75 -7.75 1.25
C LEU A 55 1.32 -7.12 2.51
N THR A 56 1.63 -7.91 3.55
CA THR A 56 2.24 -7.44 4.79
C THR A 56 3.58 -6.75 4.51
N ASN A 57 4.48 -7.39 3.75
CA ASN A 57 5.77 -6.80 3.38
C ASN A 57 5.60 -5.48 2.61
N LEU A 58 4.62 -5.41 1.69
CA LEU A 58 4.32 -4.18 0.95
C LEU A 58 3.82 -3.07 1.89
N LEU A 59 2.95 -3.40 2.82
CA LEU A 59 2.41 -2.44 3.79
C LEU A 59 3.51 -1.91 4.70
N ASP A 60 4.42 -2.77 5.16
CA ASP A 60 5.60 -2.35 5.91
C ASP A 60 6.46 -1.36 5.10
N GLU A 61 6.81 -1.70 3.85
CA GLU A 61 7.58 -0.82 2.96
C GLU A 61 6.92 0.56 2.79
N VAL A 62 5.60 0.60 2.59
CA VAL A 62 4.83 1.83 2.40
C VAL A 62 4.71 2.64 3.70
N ASN A 63 4.51 1.97 4.84
CA ASN A 63 4.32 2.61 6.15
C ASN A 63 5.61 3.26 6.69
N VAL A 64 6.80 2.81 6.27
CA VAL A 64 8.07 3.52 6.59
C VAL A 64 8.01 4.98 6.15
N PHE A 65 7.47 5.26 4.95
CA PHE A 65 7.35 6.62 4.42
C PHE A 65 6.23 7.44 5.09
N GLN A 66 5.34 6.77 5.84
CA GLN A 66 4.27 7.40 6.60
C GLN A 66 4.76 7.84 8.00
N SER A 67 5.71 7.09 8.57
CA SER A 67 6.34 7.35 9.88
C SER A 67 7.45 8.40 9.83
N GLN A 68 8.02 8.69 8.65
CA GLN A 68 9.02 9.76 8.47
C GLN A 68 8.42 11.19 8.48
N MET A 69 7.33 11.41 9.21
CA MET A 69 6.73 12.73 9.48
C MET A 69 6.79 13.09 10.95
#